data_AF-A0A9N9MJF9-F1
#
_entry.id   AF-A0A9N9MJF9-F1
#
_cell.length_a   1.000
_cell.length_b   1.000
_cell.length_c   1.000
_cell.angle_alpha   90.00
_cell.angle_beta   90.00
_cell.angle_gamma   90.00
#
_symmetry.space_group_name_H-M   'P 1'
#
loop_
_entity.id
_entity.type
_entity.pdbx_description
1 polymer ?
#
loop_
_entity_poly.entity_id
_entity_poly.type
_entity_poly.pdbx_seq_one_letter_code
_entity_poly.pdbx_strand_id
1 'polypeptide(L)'
;MNILQEKFSKPTGEIPKLPVELPLNKLGDLTLLENFLRGCENNLSSLVLYLTTIGGKDPTSKTNRILKFFITDELASYFSYLGKRNKRPFCGLHLNDVIIRAVKKSVGNISSADVEEVIKIWLKHAPQRCAKKK
;
A
#
# COMPACT_ATOMS: atom_id res chain seq x y z
N MET A 1 24.59 28.07 -8.13
CA MET A 1 23.40 28.16 -7.26
C MET A 1 22.26 27.43 -7.93
N ASN A 2 21.72 26.44 -7.22
CA ASN A 2 20.42 25.76 -7.33
C ASN A 2 19.94 25.18 -8.67
N ILE A 3 19.28 24.02 -8.72
CA ILE A 3 19.12 22.82 -7.86
C ILE A 3 18.38 21.88 -8.83
N LEU A 4 18.83 20.62 -8.92
CA LEU A 4 18.04 19.42 -9.21
C LEU A 4 16.65 19.65 -9.85
N GLN A 5 16.57 19.69 -11.17
CA GLN A 5 15.43 19.08 -11.84
C GLN A 5 15.71 17.57 -11.87
N GLU A 6 15.47 16.90 -10.74
CA GLU A 6 15.30 15.46 -10.76
C GLU A 6 14.20 15.13 -11.77
N LYS A 7 14.61 14.43 -12.82
CA LYS A 7 13.75 13.90 -13.87
C LYS A 7 12.74 12.97 -13.22
N PHE A 8 11.58 13.50 -12.80
CA PHE A 8 10.44 12.66 -12.46
C PHE A 8 10.04 11.92 -13.74
N SER A 9 10.46 10.65 -13.83
CA SER A 9 10.00 9.75 -14.88
C SER A 9 8.48 9.80 -14.94
N LYS A 10 7.91 9.91 -16.16
CA LYS A 10 6.46 9.88 -16.36
C LYS A 10 5.89 8.63 -15.70
N PRO A 11 4.66 8.65 -15.15
CA PRO A 11 4.01 7.43 -14.71
C PRO A 11 3.93 6.45 -15.88
N THR A 12 4.82 5.47 -15.87
CA THR A 12 4.73 4.31 -16.73
C THR A 12 3.53 3.54 -16.22
N GLY A 13 2.52 3.32 -17.07
CA GLY A 13 1.36 2.48 -16.73
C GLY A 13 1.73 1.01 -16.45
N GLU A 14 3.01 0.68 -16.57
CA GLU A 14 3.57 -0.63 -16.29
C GLU A 14 3.90 -0.79 -14.81
N ILE A 15 3.49 -1.93 -14.25
CA ILE A 15 3.85 -2.34 -12.90
C ILE A 15 5.36 -2.64 -12.85
N PRO A 16 6.11 -2.17 -11.84
CA PRO A 16 7.49 -2.61 -11.66
C PRO A 16 7.54 -4.13 -11.46
N LYS A 17 8.64 -4.77 -11.89
CA LYS A 17 8.81 -6.22 -11.71
C LYS A 17 8.93 -6.56 -10.23
N LEU A 18 7.86 -7.08 -9.65
CA LEU A 18 7.79 -7.50 -8.25
C LEU A 18 8.39 -8.89 -8.06
N PRO A 19 8.95 -9.20 -6.87
CA PRO A 19 9.45 -10.54 -6.54
C PRO A 19 8.35 -11.54 -6.16
N VAL A 20 7.07 -11.15 -6.32
CA VAL A 20 5.90 -11.85 -5.79
C VAL A 20 4.70 -11.69 -6.72
N GLU A 21 3.73 -12.59 -6.60
CA GLU A 21 2.44 -12.50 -7.27
C GLU A 21 1.41 -11.81 -6.35
N LEU A 22 0.57 -10.95 -6.95
CA LEU A 22 -0.46 -10.21 -6.24
C LEU A 22 -1.87 -10.73 -6.59
N PRO A 23 -2.85 -10.65 -5.67
CA PRO A 23 -2.72 -10.19 -4.29
C PRO A 23 -2.06 -11.25 -3.38
N LEU A 24 -1.27 -10.79 -2.40
CA LEU A 24 -0.58 -11.63 -1.43
C LEU A 24 -1.59 -12.30 -0.48
N ASN A 25 -1.45 -13.61 -0.31
CA ASN A 25 -2.24 -14.41 0.64
C ASN A 25 -1.38 -15.07 1.74
N LYS A 26 -0.06 -14.90 1.71
CA LYS A 26 0.91 -15.50 2.65
C LYS A 26 1.84 -14.44 3.23
N LEU A 27 2.25 -14.66 4.49
CA LEU A 27 3.24 -13.81 5.17
C LEU A 27 4.65 -13.91 4.56
N GLY A 28 5.01 -15.05 3.97
CA GLY A 28 6.29 -15.25 3.30
C GLY A 28 6.47 -14.29 2.12
N ASP A 29 5.46 -14.23 1.25
CA ASP A 29 5.48 -13.33 0.08
C ASP A 29 5.45 -11.85 0.51
N LEU A 30 4.70 -11.51 1.57
CA LEU A 30 4.79 -10.17 2.15
C LEU A 30 6.22 -9.84 2.61
N THR A 31 6.92 -10.79 3.22
CA THR A 31 8.31 -10.58 3.65
C THR A 31 9.25 -10.35 2.46
N LEU A 32 9.05 -11.08 1.35
CA LEU A 32 9.80 -10.87 0.10
C LEU A 32 9.54 -9.49 -0.49
N LEU A 33 8.29 -9.05 -0.54
CA LEU A 33 7.92 -7.70 -0.99
C LEU A 33 8.57 -6.63 -0.11
N GLU A 34 8.49 -6.77 1.21
CA GLU A 34 9.08 -5.83 2.17
C GLU A 34 10.61 -5.72 2.01
N ASN A 35 11.29 -6.85 1.79
CA ASN A 35 12.73 -6.86 1.52
C ASN A 35 13.07 -6.14 0.20
N PHE A 36 12.26 -6.34 -0.84
CA PHE A 36 12.43 -5.66 -2.12
C PHE A 36 12.21 -4.14 -2.03
N LEU A 37 11.20 -3.71 -1.28
CA LEU A 37 10.94 -2.29 -1.02
C LEU A 37 12.03 -1.64 -0.18
N ARG A 38 12.57 -2.36 0.81
CA ARG A 38 13.69 -1.89 1.64
C ARG A 38 15.00 -1.79 0.86
N GLY A 39 15.20 -2.66 -0.13
CA GLY A 39 16.48 -2.81 -0.82
C GLY A 39 16.89 -1.62 -1.70
N CYS A 40 15.95 -0.82 -2.21
CA CYS A 40 16.27 0.30 -3.09
C CYS A 40 15.12 1.33 -3.15
N GLU A 41 15.43 2.64 -3.00
CA GLU A 41 14.43 3.71 -3.11
C GLU A 41 13.78 3.78 -4.50
N ASN A 42 14.47 3.35 -5.56
CA ASN A 42 13.90 3.28 -6.91
C ASN A 42 12.77 2.23 -6.99
N ASN A 43 12.85 1.12 -6.25
CA ASN A 43 11.78 0.12 -6.20
C ASN A 43 10.52 0.70 -5.56
N LEU A 44 10.71 1.44 -4.45
CA LEU A 44 9.63 2.13 -3.75
C LEU A 44 9.02 3.22 -4.65
N SER A 45 9.85 4.10 -5.20
CA SER A 45 9.39 5.24 -6.01
C SER A 45 8.69 4.82 -7.30
N SER A 46 9.19 3.78 -7.99
CA SER A 46 8.53 3.23 -9.17
C SER A 46 7.17 2.60 -8.84
N LEU A 47 7.08 1.88 -7.72
CA LEU A 47 5.82 1.31 -7.27
C LEU A 47 4.83 2.41 -6.86
N VAL A 48 5.26 3.41 -6.09
CA VAL A 48 4.44 4.58 -5.74
C VAL A 48 3.87 5.23 -7.00
N LEU A 49 4.70 5.43 -8.02
CA LEU A 49 4.30 6.04 -9.27
C LEU A 49 3.27 5.18 -10.01
N TYR A 50 3.48 3.88 -10.14
CA TYR A 50 2.51 2.96 -10.72
C TYR A 50 1.17 3.01 -9.98
N LEU A 51 1.17 3.00 -8.64
CA LEU A 51 -0.05 3.04 -7.83
C LEU A 51 -0.83 4.35 -7.97
N THR A 52 -0.19 5.43 -8.45
CA THR A 52 -0.93 6.65 -8.78
C THR A 52 -1.93 6.44 -9.92
N THR A 53 -1.66 5.49 -10.82
CA THR A 53 -2.54 5.15 -11.94
C THR A 53 -3.78 4.34 -11.53
N ILE A 54 -3.75 3.71 -10.35
CA ILE A 54 -4.93 3.00 -9.82
C ILE A 54 -6.04 4.01 -9.57
N GLY A 55 -7.19 3.84 -10.22
CA GLY A 55 -8.30 4.77 -10.09
C GLY A 55 -8.86 4.86 -8.66
N GLY A 56 -9.60 5.91 -8.36
CA GLY A 56 -10.27 6.14 -7.08
C GLY A 56 -10.60 7.62 -6.99
N LYS A 57 -11.88 7.95 -6.84
CA LYS A 57 -12.34 9.35 -6.93
C LYS A 57 -12.06 10.15 -5.67
N ASP A 58 -11.77 9.46 -4.57
CA ASP A 58 -11.57 10.02 -3.25
C ASP A 58 -10.50 9.20 -2.52
N PRO A 59 -9.93 9.73 -1.43
CA PRO A 59 -8.86 9.04 -0.72
C PRO A 59 -9.26 7.68 -0.17
N THR A 60 -10.50 7.54 0.30
CA THR A 60 -10.99 6.26 0.84
C THR A 60 -11.08 5.21 -0.25
N SER A 61 -11.72 5.53 -1.38
CA SER A 61 -11.86 4.59 -2.49
C SER A 61 -10.52 4.22 -3.12
N LYS A 62 -9.58 5.18 -3.25
CA LYS A 62 -8.24 4.91 -3.76
C LYS A 62 -7.42 4.04 -2.80
N THR A 63 -7.35 4.39 -1.52
CA THR A 63 -6.62 3.61 -0.51
C THR A 63 -7.14 2.17 -0.45
N ASN A 64 -8.47 1.99 -0.45
CA ASN A 64 -9.09 0.67 -0.43
C ASN A 64 -8.78 -0.15 -1.69
N ARG A 65 -8.70 0.48 -2.87
CA ARG A 65 -8.32 -0.20 -4.11
C ARG A 65 -6.86 -0.62 -4.11
N ILE A 66 -5.96 0.25 -3.64
CA ILE A 66 -4.53 -0.08 -3.48
C ILE A 66 -4.36 -1.22 -2.47
N LEU A 67 -5.04 -1.21 -1.32
CA LEU A 67 -4.95 -2.30 -0.34
C LEU A 67 -5.39 -3.64 -0.92
N LYS A 68 -6.52 -3.66 -1.66
CA LYS A 68 -7.03 -4.86 -2.35
C LYS A 68 -6.09 -5.36 -3.46
N PHE A 69 -5.32 -4.46 -4.06
CA PHE A 69 -4.31 -4.82 -5.05
C PHE A 69 -3.17 -5.62 -4.39
N PHE A 70 -2.77 -5.28 -3.16
CA PHE A 70 -1.64 -5.93 -2.51
C PHE A 70 -1.98 -7.16 -1.69
N ILE A 71 -3.04 -7.16 -0.90
CA ILE A 71 -3.27 -8.21 0.11
C ILE A 71 -4.71 -8.71 0.08
N THR A 72 -4.88 -10.03 0.25
CA THR A 72 -6.21 -10.61 0.41
C THR A 72 -6.81 -10.27 1.77
N ASP A 73 -8.12 -10.49 1.93
CA ASP A 73 -8.79 -10.24 3.21
C ASP A 73 -8.29 -11.20 4.30
N GLU A 74 -7.95 -12.43 3.91
CA GLU A 74 -7.40 -13.46 4.78
C GLU A 74 -6.05 -13.01 5.33
N LEU A 75 -5.14 -12.54 4.47
CA LEU A 75 -3.85 -12.00 4.90
C LEU A 75 -4.03 -10.73 5.73
N ALA A 76 -4.89 -9.81 5.30
CA ALA A 76 -5.20 -8.57 6.03
C ALA A 76 -5.75 -8.84 7.44
N SER A 77 -6.45 -9.97 7.65
CA SER A 77 -7.03 -10.33 8.95
C SER A 77 -6.00 -10.52 10.06
N TYR A 78 -4.75 -10.85 9.71
CA TYR A 78 -3.62 -10.98 10.64
C TYR A 78 -3.04 -9.64 11.10
N PHE A 79 -3.50 -8.53 10.53
CA PHE A 79 -2.98 -7.19 10.82
C PHE A 79 -4.01 -6.31 11.53
N SER A 80 -3.48 -5.40 12.34
CA SER A 80 -4.15 -4.16 12.68
C SER A 80 -3.16 -3.02 12.47
N TYR A 81 -3.64 -1.79 12.33
CA TYR A 81 -2.75 -0.68 12.00
C TYR A 81 -1.57 -0.57 12.99
N LEU A 82 -1.86 -0.55 14.30
CA LEU A 82 -0.85 -0.45 15.38
C LEU A 82 -0.43 -1.79 16.00
N GLY A 83 -0.92 -2.94 15.51
CA GLY A 83 -0.54 -4.25 16.07
C GLY A 83 -1.19 -4.62 17.42
N LYS A 84 -2.48 -4.29 17.62
CA LYS A 84 -3.23 -4.63 18.84
C LYS A 84 -3.88 -6.02 18.76
N ARG A 85 -4.16 -6.63 19.91
CA ARG A 85 -4.91 -7.89 20.06
C ARG A 85 -4.31 -9.07 19.28
N ASN A 86 -3.00 -9.32 19.47
CA ASN A 86 -2.24 -10.40 18.81
C ASN A 86 -2.15 -10.30 17.28
N LYS A 87 -2.41 -9.11 16.72
CA LYS A 87 -2.23 -8.82 15.30
C LYS A 87 -0.90 -8.13 15.06
N ARG A 88 -0.32 -8.32 13.86
CA ARG A 88 0.91 -7.66 13.45
C ARG A 88 0.65 -6.17 13.14
N PRO A 89 1.59 -5.25 13.44
CA PRO A 89 1.45 -3.83 13.11
C PRO A 89 1.64 -3.60 11.61
N PHE A 90 0.61 -3.10 10.93
CA PHE A 90 0.71 -2.74 9.51
C PHE A 90 1.51 -1.44 9.31
N CYS A 91 1.46 -0.51 10.26
CA CYS A 91 2.17 0.77 10.18
C CYS A 91 3.69 0.64 10.08
N GLY A 92 4.25 -0.50 10.51
CA GLY A 92 5.68 -0.80 10.44
C GLY A 92 6.15 -1.39 9.09
N LEU A 93 5.24 -1.58 8.13
CA LEU A 93 5.59 -2.11 6.80
C LEU A 93 6.03 -0.97 5.86
N HIS A 94 7.01 -1.21 5.00
CA HIS A 94 7.32 -0.36 3.86
C HIS A 94 6.13 -0.22 2.91
N LEU A 95 5.30 -1.26 2.80
CA LEU A 95 4.04 -1.20 2.08
C LEU A 95 3.12 -0.07 2.60
N ASN A 96 3.11 0.22 3.91
CA ASN A 96 2.33 1.33 4.46
C ASN A 96 2.80 2.68 3.89
N ASP A 97 4.11 2.91 3.85
CA ASP A 97 4.71 4.13 3.28
C ASP A 97 4.41 4.26 1.77
N VAL A 98 4.55 3.17 1.02
CA VAL A 98 4.18 3.11 -0.41
C VAL A 98 2.73 3.55 -0.64
N ILE A 99 1.79 3.04 0.15
CA ILE A 99 0.36 3.36 0.01
C ILE A 99 0.11 4.84 0.32
N ILE A 100 0.66 5.34 1.43
CA ILE A 100 0.48 6.74 1.85
C ILE A 100 1.02 7.69 0.78
N ARG A 101 2.25 7.46 0.28
CA ARG A 101 2.86 8.28 -0.77
C ARG A 101 2.02 8.24 -2.06
N ALA A 102 1.56 7.06 -2.48
CA ALA A 102 0.76 6.91 -3.69
C ALA A 102 -0.57 7.66 -3.60
N VAL A 103 -1.29 7.55 -2.47
CA VAL A 103 -2.58 8.22 -2.28
C VAL A 103 -2.39 9.74 -2.26
N LYS A 104 -1.43 10.25 -1.48
CA LYS A 104 -1.14 11.68 -1.39
C LYS A 104 -0.77 12.28 -2.74
N LYS A 105 0.04 11.58 -3.53
CA LYS A 105 0.44 12.01 -4.88
C LYS A 105 -0.74 12.03 -5.87
N SER A 106 -1.78 11.22 -5.62
CA SER A 106 -2.90 11.07 -6.56
C SER A 106 -4.08 12.00 -6.30
N VAL A 107 -4.47 12.17 -5.03
CA VAL A 107 -5.73 12.85 -4.67
C VAL A 107 -5.51 14.31 -4.27
N GLY A 108 -4.28 14.69 -3.89
CA GLY A 108 -3.95 16.04 -3.44
C GLY A 108 -4.61 16.41 -2.10
N ASN A 109 -4.01 17.35 -1.37
CA ASN A 109 -4.58 17.96 -0.16
C ASN A 109 -5.12 16.98 0.92
N ILE A 110 -4.46 15.83 1.10
CA ILE A 110 -4.76 14.87 2.16
C ILE A 110 -3.54 14.66 3.06
N SER A 111 -3.76 14.59 4.38
CA SER A 111 -2.69 14.29 5.34
C SER A 111 -2.33 12.80 5.34
N SER A 112 -1.13 12.47 5.80
CA SER A 112 -0.78 11.05 6.02
C SER A 112 -1.75 10.40 7.02
N ALA A 113 -2.11 11.12 8.10
CA ALA A 113 -3.01 10.64 9.15
C ALA A 113 -4.41 10.25 8.61
N ASP A 114 -4.93 10.98 7.64
CA ASP A 114 -6.22 10.65 7.00
C ASP A 114 -6.13 9.31 6.24
N VAL A 115 -5.04 9.08 5.50
CA VAL A 115 -4.81 7.82 4.78
C VAL A 115 -4.62 6.67 5.78
N GLU A 116 -3.88 6.89 6.85
CA GLU A 116 -3.67 5.91 7.94
C GLU A 116 -4.98 5.51 8.60
N GLU A 117 -5.90 6.45 8.83
CA GLU A 117 -7.21 6.16 9.39
C GLU A 117 -8.04 5.28 8.44
N VAL A 118 -7.98 5.54 7.13
CA VAL A 118 -8.61 4.67 6.13
C VAL A 118 -8.02 3.26 6.17
N ILE A 119 -6.68 3.13 6.20
CA ILE A 119 -6.01 1.81 6.30
C ILE A 119 -6.45 1.09 7.58
N LYS A 120 -6.50 1.79 8.71
CA LYS A 120 -6.93 1.25 10.00
C LYS A 120 -8.35 0.71 9.95
N ILE A 121 -9.30 1.47 9.41
CA ILE A 121 -10.70 1.05 9.23
C ILE A 121 -10.77 -0.15 8.29
N TRP A 122 -10.05 -0.13 7.17
CA TRP A 122 -10.03 -1.23 6.22
C TRP A 122 -9.50 -2.52 6.84
N LEU A 123 -8.40 -2.48 7.59
CA LEU A 123 -7.86 -3.64 8.31
C LEU A 123 -8.81 -4.14 9.41
N LYS A 124 -9.44 -3.23 10.16
CA LYS A 124 -10.43 -3.57 11.21
C LYS A 124 -11.56 -4.44 10.65
N HIS A 125 -11.98 -4.17 9.42
CA HIS A 125 -13.08 -4.88 8.76
C HIS A 125 -12.65 -6.13 7.97
N ALA A 126 -11.36 -6.47 7.91
CA ALA A 126 -10.89 -7.63 7.16
C ALA A 126 -11.51 -8.96 7.60
N PRO A 127 -11.65 -9.29 8.91
CA PRO A 127 -12.30 -10.53 9.34
C PRO A 127 -13.76 -10.63 8.87
N GLN A 128 -14.51 -9.52 8.90
CA GLN A 128 -15.89 -9.47 8.43
C GLN A 128 -15.97 -9.66 6.91
N ARG A 129 -15.00 -9.13 6.15
CA ARG A 129 -14.93 -9.37 4.71
C ARG A 129 -14.61 -10.83 4.37
N CYS A 130 -13.78 -11.51 5.16
CA CYS A 130 -13.53 -12.95 5.02
C CYS A 130 -14.81 -13.77 5.23
N ALA A 131 -15.57 -13.44 6.29
CA ALA A 131 -16.78 -14.18 6.64
C ALA A 131 -17.89 -14.08 5.57
N LYS A 132 -17.96 -12.96 4.84
CA LYS A 132 -18.97 -12.74 3.77
C LYS A 132 -18.64 -13.42 2.43
N LYS A 133 -17.44 -13.97 2.26
CA LYS A 133 -17.02 -14.67 1.04
C LYS A 133 -17.29 -16.18 1.06
N LYS A 134 -17.72 -16.71 2.20
CA LYS A 134 -18.19 -18.09 2.36
C LYS A 134 -19.66 -18.16 1.98
#